data_AF-A0A7V8L3R6-F1
#
_entry.id   AF-A0A7V8L3R6-F1
#
_cell.length_a   1.000
_cell.length_b   1.000
_cell.length_c   1.000
_cell.angle_alpha   90.00
_cell.angle_beta   90.00
_cell.angle_gamma   90.00
#
_symmetry.space_group_name_H-M   'P 1'
#
loop_
_entity.id
_entity.type
_entity.pdbx_description
1 polymer ?
#
loop_
_entity_poly.entity_id
_entity_poly.type
_entity_poly.pdbx_seq_one_letter_code
_entity_poly.pdbx_strand_id
1 'polypeptide(L)'
;MKVKYKDGDIFIIPLSNGKYAICQIVFSSKGKFKQIIAFCVLFIQDDESFNNDALLNPMSVDKFGKVTKIIFTGNQKISNGLWKIIGHTDLSEEKKQLRIFNYAGGLYNGEEEIRRIPIAEYPNYTTMAVSGFELVDNILTSL
;
A
#
# COMPACT_ATOMS: atom_id res chain seq x y z
N MET A 1 13.33 -17.93 7.95
CA MET A 1 12.98 -16.92 8.98
C MET A 1 12.16 -15.83 8.28
N LYS A 2 10.99 -15.44 8.80
CA LYS A 2 10.16 -14.40 8.16
C LYS A 2 10.59 -13.00 8.61
N VAL A 3 10.64 -12.07 7.67
CA VAL A 3 10.88 -10.65 7.93
C VAL A 3 9.67 -10.09 8.69
N LYS A 4 9.92 -9.35 9.77
CA LYS A 4 8.89 -8.58 10.48
C LYS A 4 8.71 -7.24 9.77
N TYR A 5 7.47 -6.81 9.63
CA TYR A 5 7.09 -5.53 9.03
C TYR A 5 5.94 -4.92 9.85
N LYS A 6 5.78 -3.60 9.76
CA LYS A 6 4.76 -2.80 10.45
C LYS A 6 4.34 -1.59 9.61
N ASP A 7 3.24 -0.96 10.00
CA ASP A 7 2.82 0.33 9.44
C ASP A 7 3.96 1.34 9.56
N GLY A 8 4.13 2.18 8.53
CA GLY A 8 5.19 3.18 8.45
C GLY A 8 6.52 2.67 7.86
N ASP A 9 6.71 1.35 7.76
CA ASP A 9 7.91 0.79 7.12
C ASP A 9 7.98 1.18 5.64
N ILE A 10 9.18 1.58 5.23
CA ILE A 10 9.51 1.96 3.85
C ILE A 10 10.22 0.78 3.22
N PHE A 11 9.79 0.39 2.03
CA PHE A 11 10.29 -0.78 1.34
C PHE A 11 10.43 -0.56 -0.16
N ILE A 12 11.27 -1.38 -0.79
CA ILE A 12 11.55 -1.34 -2.22
C ILE A 12 10.85 -2.50 -2.92
N ILE A 13 10.20 -2.18 -4.04
CA ILE A 13 9.72 -3.16 -5.02
C ILE A 13 10.60 -3.05 -6.28
N PRO A 14 11.40 -4.07 -6.63
CA PRO A 14 12.02 -4.14 -7.95
C PRO A 14 10.94 -4.40 -9.00
N LEU A 15 10.93 -3.59 -10.05
CA LEU A 15 9.95 -3.63 -11.13
C LEU A 15 10.50 -4.35 -12.37
N SER A 16 9.62 -4.95 -13.17
CA SER A 16 10.01 -5.68 -14.38
C SER A 16 10.68 -4.81 -15.46
N ASN A 17 10.46 -3.49 -15.44
CA ASN A 17 11.11 -2.52 -16.35
C ASN A 17 12.52 -2.10 -15.89
N GLY A 18 13.07 -2.72 -14.84
CA GLY A 18 14.41 -2.43 -14.32
C GLY A 18 14.47 -1.27 -13.32
N LYS A 19 13.34 -0.61 -13.05
CA LYS A 19 13.24 0.46 -12.05
C LYS A 19 12.87 -0.10 -10.68
N TYR A 20 12.86 0.78 -9.69
CA TYR A 20 12.48 0.48 -8.31
C TYR A 20 11.37 1.42 -7.86
N ALA A 21 10.32 0.87 -7.27
CA ALA A 21 9.31 1.66 -6.58
C ALA A 21 9.62 1.71 -5.08
N ILE A 22 9.71 2.92 -4.54
CA ILE A 22 9.83 3.16 -3.11
C ILE A 22 8.43 3.33 -2.55
N CYS A 23 8.08 2.49 -1.59
CA CYS A 23 6.74 2.37 -1.06
C CYS A 23 6.75 2.48 0.45
N GLN A 24 5.59 2.83 1.03
CA GLN A 24 5.41 2.84 2.48
C GLN A 24 4.17 2.05 2.86
N ILE A 25 4.30 1.19 3.88
CA ILE A 25 3.18 0.44 4.43
C ILE A 25 2.25 1.41 5.17
N VAL A 26 1.02 1.51 4.70
CA VAL A 26 -0.05 2.30 5.33
C VAL A 26 -0.86 1.44 6.29
N PHE A 27 -1.04 0.16 5.96
CA PHE A 27 -1.77 -0.79 6.78
C PHE A 27 -1.18 -2.19 6.67
N SER A 28 -0.87 -2.79 7.81
CA SER A 28 -0.48 -4.19 7.96
C SER A 28 -1.54 -4.93 8.77
N SER A 29 -2.18 -5.90 8.13
CA SER A 29 -3.17 -6.72 8.81
C SER A 29 -2.52 -7.74 9.75
N LYS A 30 -3.11 -7.91 10.95
CA LYS A 30 -2.59 -8.77 12.02
C LYS A 30 -3.57 -9.86 12.45
N GLY A 31 -4.84 -9.72 12.08
CA GLY A 31 -5.92 -10.62 12.47
C GLY A 31 -6.94 -10.78 11.35
N LYS A 32 -7.82 -9.79 11.18
CA LYS A 32 -9.06 -9.91 10.38
C LYS A 32 -8.77 -10.19 8.91
N PHE A 33 -7.85 -9.44 8.31
CA PHE A 33 -7.55 -9.51 6.88
C PHE A 33 -6.26 -10.28 6.63
N LYS A 34 -6.23 -11.57 6.98
CA LYS A 34 -4.97 -12.34 7.04
C LYS A 34 -4.13 -12.18 5.77
N GLN A 35 -2.83 -11.94 5.98
CA GLN A 35 -1.82 -11.89 4.93
C GLN A 35 -1.93 -10.74 3.93
N ILE A 36 -2.59 -9.64 4.29
CA ILE A 36 -2.74 -8.45 3.43
C ILE A 36 -1.95 -7.28 4.01
N ILE A 37 -1.33 -6.51 3.11
CA ILE A 37 -0.84 -5.16 3.38
C ILE A 37 -1.51 -4.17 2.43
N ALA A 38 -1.62 -2.92 2.87
CA ALA A 38 -1.87 -1.76 2.03
C ALA A 38 -0.65 -0.85 2.07
N PHE A 39 -0.24 -0.37 0.91
CA PHE A 39 0.89 0.56 0.79
C PHE A 39 0.56 1.68 -0.17
N CYS A 40 1.28 2.79 -0.04
CA CYS A 40 1.32 3.85 -1.04
C CYS A 40 2.69 3.89 -1.71
N VAL A 41 2.73 4.43 -2.93
CA VAL A 41 3.97 4.67 -3.68
C VAL A 41 4.45 6.08 -3.35
N LEU A 42 5.73 6.24 -3.05
CA LEU A 42 6.34 7.53 -2.77
C LEU A 42 7.01 8.09 -4.03
N PHE A 43 7.81 7.27 -4.72
CA PHE A 43 8.46 7.61 -5.98
C PHE A 43 8.97 6.35 -6.70
N ILE A 44 9.26 6.51 -7.99
CA ILE A 44 9.93 5.51 -8.84
C ILE A 44 11.27 6.07 -9.27
N GLN A 45 12.29 5.23 -9.25
CA GLN A 45 13.68 5.61 -9.52
C GLN A 45 14.46 4.47 -10.18
N ASP A 46 15.64 4.79 -10.70
CA ASP A 46 16.46 3.86 -11.47
C ASP A 46 17.43 3.02 -10.61
N ASP A 47 17.57 3.32 -9.31
CA ASP A 47 18.44 2.59 -8.38
C ASP A 47 17.75 2.27 -7.04
N GLU A 48 18.44 1.59 -6.11
CA GLU A 48 17.92 1.25 -4.77
C GLU A 48 18.21 2.36 -3.72
N SER A 49 18.76 3.52 -4.10
CA SER A 49 19.21 4.53 -3.14
C SER A 49 18.02 5.29 -2.51
N PHE A 50 17.98 5.38 -1.17
CA PHE A 50 16.90 6.10 -0.48
C PHE A 50 17.49 7.09 0.52
N ASN A 51 17.25 8.39 0.27
CA ASN A 51 17.51 9.47 1.21
C ASN A 51 16.19 10.01 1.76
N ASN A 52 16.04 10.01 3.08
CA ASN A 52 14.82 10.39 3.79
C ASN A 52 14.69 11.92 4.01
N ASP A 53 15.27 12.74 3.13
CA ASP A 53 15.39 14.20 3.33
C ASP A 53 14.20 14.97 2.74
N ALA A 54 13.24 14.30 2.12
CA ALA A 54 12.12 14.91 1.41
C ALA A 54 10.75 14.60 2.07
N LEU A 55 9.78 15.46 1.81
CA LEU A 55 8.37 15.20 2.13
C LEU A 55 7.90 13.98 1.33
N LEU A 56 7.68 12.86 2.03
CA LEU A 56 7.26 11.59 1.44
C LEU A 56 5.76 11.62 1.10
N ASN A 57 5.36 12.38 0.08
CA ASN A 57 3.95 12.46 -0.33
C ASN A 57 3.56 11.25 -1.19
N PRO A 58 2.39 10.61 -0.93
CA PRO A 58 1.90 9.51 -1.77
C PRO A 58 1.60 9.95 -3.21
N MET A 59 2.13 9.21 -4.18
CA MET A 59 1.74 9.33 -5.59
C MET A 59 0.32 8.80 -5.81
N SER A 60 -0.38 9.43 -6.74
CA SER A 60 -1.62 8.90 -7.30
C SER A 60 -1.31 7.84 -8.34
N VAL A 61 -2.12 6.79 -8.35
CA VAL A 61 -1.95 5.61 -9.21
C VAL A 61 -3.28 5.32 -9.89
N ASP A 62 -3.26 5.11 -11.21
CA ASP A 62 -4.44 4.63 -11.93
C ASP A 62 -4.57 3.12 -11.76
N LYS A 63 -5.70 2.68 -11.21
CA LYS A 63 -6.07 1.27 -11.14
C LYS A 63 -7.38 1.07 -11.89
N PHE A 64 -7.27 0.70 -13.17
CA PHE A 64 -8.40 0.44 -14.07
C PHE A 64 -9.37 1.63 -14.21
N GLY A 65 -8.82 2.83 -14.43
CA GLY A 65 -9.59 4.07 -14.59
C GLY A 65 -10.06 4.70 -13.28
N LYS A 66 -9.66 4.13 -12.12
CA LYS A 66 -9.88 4.74 -10.81
C LYS A 66 -8.54 5.18 -10.22
N VAL A 67 -8.42 6.49 -9.99
CA VAL A 67 -7.26 7.06 -9.30
C VAL A 67 -7.32 6.71 -7.81
N THR A 68 -6.25 6.12 -7.30
CA THR A 68 -6.08 5.75 -5.88
C THR A 68 -4.67 6.11 -5.42
N LYS A 69 -4.49 6.37 -4.12
CA LYS A 69 -3.17 6.55 -3.50
C LYS A 69 -2.67 5.28 -2.78
N ILE A 70 -3.49 4.22 -2.75
CA ILE A 70 -3.16 2.97 -2.07
C ILE A 70 -3.39 1.74 -2.93
N ILE A 71 -2.54 0.75 -2.69
CA ILE A 71 -2.59 -0.58 -3.29
C ILE A 71 -2.66 -1.61 -2.17
N PHE A 72 -3.67 -2.49 -2.22
CA PHE A 72 -3.74 -3.67 -1.36
C PHE A 72 -3.10 -4.85 -2.07
N THR A 73 -2.27 -5.62 -1.37
CA THR A 73 -1.66 -6.84 -1.90
C THR A 73 -1.35 -7.84 -0.79
N GLY A 74 -0.92 -9.03 -1.18
CA GLY A 74 -0.46 -10.05 -0.25
C GLY A 74 0.88 -9.69 0.40
N ASN A 75 1.08 -10.13 1.65
CA ASN A 75 2.30 -9.84 2.41
C ASN A 75 3.48 -10.78 2.09
N GLN A 76 3.34 -11.70 1.13
CA GLN A 76 4.30 -12.79 0.94
C GLN A 76 5.66 -12.26 0.45
N LYS A 77 5.67 -11.29 -0.49
CA LYS A 77 6.93 -10.70 -1.00
C LYS A 77 7.71 -9.97 0.10
N ILE A 78 7.04 -9.20 0.95
CA ILE A 78 7.71 -8.50 2.06
C ILE A 78 8.12 -9.45 3.19
N SER A 79 7.25 -10.38 3.60
CA SER A 79 7.55 -11.31 4.69
C SER A 79 8.64 -12.33 4.34
N ASN A 80 8.84 -12.60 3.05
CA ASN A 80 9.95 -13.41 2.55
C ASN A 80 11.22 -12.59 2.24
N GLY A 81 11.20 -11.26 2.42
CA GLY A 81 12.34 -10.38 2.18
C GLY A 81 12.65 -10.08 0.71
N LEU A 82 11.76 -10.46 -0.22
CA LEU A 82 11.88 -10.11 -1.64
C LEU A 82 11.59 -8.62 -1.88
N TRP A 83 10.70 -8.04 -1.08
CA TRP A 83 10.54 -6.60 -0.97
C TRP A 83 11.29 -6.14 0.28
N LYS A 84 12.42 -5.48 0.06
CA LYS A 84 13.37 -5.13 1.14
C LYS A 84 12.85 -3.92 1.91
N ILE A 85 12.79 -4.03 3.23
CA ILE A 85 12.53 -2.88 4.11
C ILE A 85 13.85 -2.11 4.23
N ILE A 86 13.80 -0.82 3.94
CA ILE A 86 14.95 0.08 3.86
C ILE A 86 14.88 1.25 4.85
N GLY A 87 13.75 1.41 5.54
CA GLY A 87 13.58 2.47 6.50
C GLY A 87 12.22 2.41 7.19
N HIS A 88 11.99 3.39 8.05
CA HIS A 88 10.73 3.55 8.76
C HIS A 88 10.51 5.01 9.06
N THR A 89 9.29 5.48 8.80
CA THR A 89 8.83 6.83 9.17
C THR A 89 7.39 6.71 9.65
N ASP A 90 7.04 7.47 10.69
CA ASP A 90 5.65 7.51 11.14
C ASP A 90 4.71 8.02 10.04
N LEU A 91 3.49 7.49 10.03
CA LEU A 91 2.48 7.93 9.07
C LEU A 91 1.99 9.34 9.45
N SER A 92 2.01 10.25 8.48
CA SER A 92 1.34 11.54 8.60
C SER A 92 -0.17 11.35 8.73
N GLU A 93 -0.89 12.36 9.21
CA GLU A 93 -2.36 12.31 9.32
C GLU A 93 -3.02 12.00 7.97
N GLU A 94 -2.53 12.55 6.86
CA GLU A 94 -3.02 12.21 5.51
C GLU A 94 -2.88 10.72 5.22
N LYS A 95 -1.72 10.12 5.53
CA LYS A 95 -1.48 8.69 5.30
C LYS A 95 -2.30 7.81 6.25
N LYS A 96 -2.60 8.28 7.46
CA LYS A 96 -3.50 7.57 8.38
C LYS A 96 -4.93 7.50 7.82
N GLN A 97 -5.41 8.55 7.15
CA GLN A 97 -6.72 8.53 6.47
C GLN A 97 -6.79 7.49 5.35
N LEU A 98 -5.67 7.18 4.71
CA LEU A 98 -5.59 6.11 3.71
C LEU A 98 -5.80 4.69 4.27
N ARG A 99 -5.88 4.53 5.61
CA ARG A 99 -6.26 3.28 6.27
C ARG A 99 -7.77 3.06 6.30
N ILE A 100 -8.54 4.06 5.87
CA ILE A 100 -9.99 3.97 5.81
C ILE A 100 -10.41 3.40 4.47
N PHE A 101 -11.08 2.25 4.49
CA PHE A 101 -11.50 1.56 3.28
C PHE A 101 -12.83 0.83 3.43
N ASN A 102 -13.51 0.65 2.30
CA ASN A 102 -14.68 -0.20 2.18
C ASN A 102 -14.27 -1.65 1.94
N TYR A 103 -14.85 -2.58 2.71
CA TYR A 103 -14.77 -4.01 2.46
C TYR A 103 -16.14 -4.66 2.70
N ALA A 104 -16.69 -5.28 1.65
CA ALA A 104 -17.98 -5.98 1.69
C ALA A 104 -19.15 -5.16 2.30
N GLY A 105 -19.17 -3.85 2.05
CA GLY A 105 -20.19 -2.92 2.56
C GLY A 105 -19.99 -2.45 4.01
N GLY A 106 -18.87 -2.84 4.64
CA GLY A 106 -18.41 -2.25 5.89
C GLY A 106 -17.33 -1.21 5.61
N LEU A 107 -17.37 -0.10 6.35
CA LEU A 107 -16.32 0.90 6.40
C LEU A 107 -15.38 0.58 7.55
N TYR A 108 -14.09 0.47 7.25
CA TYR A 108 -13.06 0.06 8.19
C TYR A 108 -12.03 1.16 8.39
N ASN A 109 -11.47 1.24 9.59
CA ASN A 109 -10.20 1.91 9.85
C ASN A 109 -9.18 0.84 10.30
N GLY A 110 -8.35 0.38 9.37
CA GLY A 110 -7.52 -0.79 9.60
C GLY A 110 -8.37 -2.05 9.82
N GLU A 111 -8.34 -2.64 11.02
CA GLU A 111 -9.13 -3.86 11.32
C GLU A 111 -10.47 -3.58 12.00
N GLU A 112 -10.69 -2.35 12.47
CA GLU A 112 -11.90 -1.96 13.18
C GLU A 112 -12.98 -1.55 12.17
N GLU A 113 -14.16 -2.17 12.28
CA GLU A 113 -15.34 -1.76 11.51
C GLU A 113 -15.96 -0.54 12.18
N ILE A 114 -16.00 0.59 11.47
CA ILE A 114 -16.62 1.83 11.95
C ILE A 114 -18.14 1.70 11.86
N ARG A 115 -18.64 1.34 10.66
CA ARG A 115 -20.06 1.18 10.37
C ARG A 115 -20.28 0.46 9.04
N ARG A 116 -21.52 0.04 8.79
CA ARG A 116 -21.97 -0.37 7.45
C ARG A 116 -22.25 0.86 6.59
N ILE A 117 -21.97 0.76 5.30
CA ILE A 117 -22.22 1.82 4.31
C ILE A 117 -23.12 1.30 3.18
N PRO A 118 -24.09 2.10 2.69
CA PRO A 118 -24.87 1.75 1.51
C PRO A 118 -24.01 1.85 0.23
N ILE A 119 -24.45 1.19 -0.84
CA ILE A 119 -23.74 1.15 -2.13
C ILE A 119 -23.45 2.55 -2.68
N ALA A 120 -24.38 3.51 -2.47
CA ALA A 120 -24.22 4.90 -2.90
C ALA A 120 -22.99 5.60 -2.28
N GLU A 121 -22.52 5.15 -1.11
CA GLU A 121 -21.33 5.71 -0.46
C GLU A 121 -20.02 5.03 -0.92
N TYR A 122 -20.07 3.90 -1.63
CA TYR A 122 -18.86 3.16 -2.04
C TYR A 122 -17.86 4.02 -2.84
N PRO A 123 -18.29 4.93 -3.75
CA PRO A 123 -17.34 5.79 -4.48
C PRO A 123 -16.52 6.72 -3.60
N ASN A 124 -17.03 7.08 -2.40
CA ASN A 124 -16.38 8.01 -1.48
C ASN A 124 -15.20 7.39 -0.74
N TYR A 125 -15.06 6.06 -0.78
CA TYR A 125 -14.03 5.33 -0.07
C TYR A 125 -13.21 4.46 -1.02
N THR A 126 -11.96 4.21 -0.65
CA THR A 126 -11.17 3.21 -1.35
C THR A 126 -11.73 1.82 -1.03
N THR A 127 -11.94 0.99 -2.04
CA THR A 127 -12.34 -0.41 -1.84
C THR A 127 -11.10 -1.27 -1.62
N MET A 128 -11.11 -2.12 -0.59
CA MET A 128 -10.10 -3.15 -0.44
C MET A 128 -10.23 -4.19 -1.56
N ALA A 129 -9.44 -4.02 -2.60
CA ALA A 129 -9.30 -4.95 -3.72
C ALA A 129 -7.84 -5.42 -3.80
N VAL A 130 -7.58 -6.64 -3.33
CA VAL A 130 -6.23 -7.21 -3.22
C VAL A 130 -5.68 -7.53 -4.62
N SER A 131 -4.65 -6.80 -5.03
CA SER A 131 -3.92 -7.05 -6.27
C SER A 131 -2.91 -8.18 -6.08
N GLY A 132 -2.88 -9.13 -7.03
CA GLY A 132 -1.76 -10.07 -7.15
C GLY A 132 -0.46 -9.36 -7.56
N PHE A 133 0.69 -10.02 -7.37
CA PHE A 133 2.01 -9.37 -7.57
C PHE A 133 2.27 -8.92 -9.01
N GLU A 134 1.82 -9.69 -10.01
CA GLU A 134 1.93 -9.28 -11.42
C GLU A 134 1.11 -8.03 -11.71
N LEU A 135 -0.09 -7.93 -11.12
CA LEU A 135 -0.90 -6.72 -11.26
C LEU A 135 -0.28 -5.53 -10.54
N VAL A 136 0.36 -5.74 -9.37
CA VAL A 136 1.14 -4.69 -8.71
C VAL A 136 2.25 -4.20 -9.64
N ASP A 137 3.02 -5.10 -10.24
CA ASP A 137 4.09 -4.73 -11.18
C ASP A 137 3.56 -3.95 -12.39
N ASN A 138 2.48 -4.41 -13.03
CA ASN A 138 1.85 -3.72 -14.16
C ASN A 138 1.33 -2.31 -13.80
N ILE A 139 0.77 -2.16 -12.60
CA ILE A 139 0.30 -0.86 -12.10
C ILE A 139 1.48 0.09 -11.87
N LEU A 140 2.60 -0.41 -11.34
CA LEU A 140 3.73 0.43 -10.98
C LEU A 140 4.64 0.75 -12.17
N THR A 141 4.71 -0.13 -13.17
CA THR A 141 5.49 0.10 -14.38
C THR A 141 4.85 1.08 -15.36
N SER A 142 3.57 1.41 -15.18
CA SER A 142 2.83 2.40 -15.98
C SER A 142 2.89 3.83 -15.42
N LEU A 143 3.50 4.02 -14.25
CA LEU A 143 3.78 5.31 -13.61
C LEU A 143 5.05 5.95 -14.19
#